data_AF-A0A3A8N875-F1
#
_entry.id   AF-A0A3A8N875-F1
#
_cell.length_a   1.000
_cell.length_b   1.000
_cell.length_c   1.000
_cell.angle_alpha   90.00
_cell.angle_beta   90.00
_cell.angle_gamma   90.00
#
_symmetry.space_group_name_H-M   'P 1'
#
loop_
_entity.id
_entity.type
_entity.pdbx_description
1 polymer ?
#
loop_
_entity_poly.entity_id
_entity_poly.type
_entity_poly.pdbx_seq_one_letter_code
_entity_poly.pdbx_strand_id
1 'polypeptide(L)'
;MRLPPRLALCLCLVIAQGCRTRPETPAAETPMTPTNTARPLAQATPEALEMEFGRPQATACNCFSPNPSATDGWVCATPRFGAYLLALTWAPNFCPGHPDKEQCEKLPGSFGATHLTLHGLWPQFNDAEAEQQQCTYPAYCGGLCECRSGAAPAKCFPDPATIPDTMGTYGPGFVTDNFFLANHEWTKHGSCTGMDSRSYFSSTIEALLSLPGDQGTPALLTDNVGKSVALDALRSAFGESGSVVFRCDDRCNLAEVGACFGVGAQGKPTTRIPCPRNVTDSSSNSCMGSGSQPRCPTVKVQAVKDDGPTPPATCGQPGQGPACTRDDTCRTQGFVRCAKSGCCTTVPKR
;
A
#
# COMPACT_ATOMS: atom_id res chain seq x y z
N MET A 1 53.73 14.12 54.40
CA MET A 1 52.79 13.04 54.04
C MET A 1 52.10 13.42 52.74
N ARG A 2 52.39 12.69 51.65
CA ARG A 2 51.76 12.88 50.33
C ARG A 2 50.61 11.88 50.21
N LEU A 3 49.41 12.33 49.84
CA LEU A 3 48.28 11.45 49.48
C LEU A 3 48.49 10.87 48.06
N PRO A 4 48.03 9.63 47.78
CA PRO A 4 48.17 9.00 46.46
C PRO A 4 47.07 9.43 45.48
N PRO A 5 47.24 9.20 44.15
CA PRO A 5 46.24 9.57 43.15
C PRO A 5 45.11 8.54 43.12
N ARG A 6 43.87 9.01 42.97
CA ARG A 6 42.69 8.15 42.75
C ARG A 6 42.66 7.69 41.30
N LEU A 7 42.69 6.37 41.10
CA LEU A 7 42.34 5.70 39.85
C LEU A 7 40.90 6.08 39.45
N ALA A 8 40.72 6.65 38.25
CA ALA A 8 39.41 6.82 37.65
C ALA A 8 39.04 5.52 36.92
N LEU A 9 38.14 4.74 37.52
CA LEU A 9 37.54 3.57 36.89
C LEU A 9 36.41 4.06 35.96
N CYS A 10 36.62 3.96 34.65
CA CYS A 10 35.58 4.28 33.67
C CYS A 10 34.56 3.12 33.66
N LEU A 11 33.45 3.29 34.38
CA LEU A 11 32.35 2.34 34.40
C LEU A 11 31.54 2.53 33.10
N CYS A 12 31.76 1.66 32.11
CA CYS A 12 30.85 1.55 30.96
C CYS A 12 29.48 1.08 31.49
N LEU A 13 28.54 2.02 31.65
CA LEU A 13 27.13 1.69 31.87
C LEU A 13 26.60 1.04 30.59
N VAL A 14 26.51 -0.28 30.57
CA VAL A 14 25.64 -0.99 29.63
C VAL A 14 24.22 -0.73 30.11
N ILE A 15 23.52 0.19 29.45
CA ILE A 15 22.07 0.34 29.64
C ILE A 15 21.41 -0.87 28.96
N ALA A 16 21.25 -1.95 29.72
CA ALA A 16 20.30 -2.99 29.36
C ALA A 16 18.90 -2.37 29.49
N GLN A 17 18.29 -2.00 28.37
CA GLN A 17 16.88 -1.63 28.33
C GLN A 17 16.07 -2.88 28.66
N GLY A 18 15.71 -3.05 29.94
CA GLY A 18 14.87 -4.13 30.40
C GLY A 18 13.44 -4.00 29.87
N CYS A 19 12.86 -5.13 29.46
CA CYS A 19 11.46 -5.26 29.09
C CYS A 19 10.56 -4.76 30.22
N ARG A 20 9.71 -3.77 29.94
CA ARG A 20 8.69 -3.32 30.89
C ARG A 20 7.64 -4.41 31.05
N THR A 21 7.37 -4.79 32.29
CA THR A 21 6.24 -5.64 32.66
C THR A 21 4.91 -4.90 32.39
N ARG A 22 3.87 -5.68 32.09
CA ARG A 22 2.49 -5.26 31.79
C ARG A 22 1.98 -4.14 32.74
N PRO A 23 1.26 -3.11 32.24
CA PRO A 23 0.14 -2.54 32.99
C PRO A 23 -0.98 -3.59 33.08
N GLU A 24 -1.67 -3.66 34.21
CA GLU A 24 -2.76 -4.61 34.47
C GLU A 24 -3.75 -4.72 33.30
N THR A 25 -4.14 -5.96 33.02
CA THR A 25 -5.10 -6.33 31.98
C THR A 25 -6.45 -5.66 32.28
N PRO A 26 -7.01 -4.84 31.37
CA PRO A 26 -8.40 -4.41 31.49
C PRO A 26 -9.31 -5.64 31.51
N ALA A 27 -10.44 -5.54 32.23
CA ALA A 27 -11.43 -6.61 32.28
C ALA A 27 -11.79 -7.10 30.86
N ALA A 28 -11.94 -8.42 30.71
CA ALA A 28 -12.28 -9.05 29.46
C ALA A 28 -13.56 -8.40 28.88
N GLU A 29 -13.41 -7.75 27.72
CA GLU A 29 -14.56 -7.29 26.95
C GLU A 29 -15.39 -8.51 26.52
N THR A 30 -16.70 -8.36 26.63
CA THR A 30 -17.69 -9.36 26.20
C THR A 30 -17.41 -9.79 24.77
N PRO A 31 -17.47 -11.09 24.42
CA PRO A 31 -17.20 -11.53 23.05
C PRO A 31 -18.16 -10.84 22.09
N MET A 32 -17.64 -9.94 21.26
CA MET A 32 -18.38 -9.43 20.12
C MET A 32 -18.64 -10.58 19.15
N THR A 33 -19.90 -10.73 18.75
CA THR A 33 -20.34 -11.71 17.76
C THR A 33 -19.49 -11.58 16.50
N PRO A 34 -18.91 -12.68 15.97
CA PRO A 34 -18.08 -12.60 14.77
C PRO A 34 -18.92 -12.11 13.59
N THR A 35 -18.58 -10.95 13.05
CA THR A 35 -19.22 -10.40 11.86
C THR A 35 -18.79 -11.23 10.65
N ASN A 36 -19.70 -12.10 10.20
CA ASN A 36 -19.60 -12.90 8.97
C ASN A 36 -19.60 -11.98 7.73
N THR A 37 -18.45 -11.47 7.28
CA THR A 37 -18.41 -10.75 5.98
C THR A 37 -17.10 -10.87 5.19
N ALA A 38 -16.28 -11.90 5.42
CA ALA A 38 -15.22 -12.23 4.47
C ALA A 38 -15.75 -13.28 3.47
N ARG A 39 -15.82 -12.93 2.18
CA ARG A 39 -15.99 -13.91 1.10
C ARG A 39 -14.80 -14.89 1.20
N PRO A 40 -14.99 -16.21 1.01
CA PRO A 40 -13.89 -17.16 1.14
C PRO A 40 -12.73 -16.75 0.23
N LEU A 41 -11.53 -16.65 0.80
CA LEU A 41 -10.27 -16.34 0.09
C LEU A 41 -10.10 -17.20 -1.17
N ALA A 42 -10.70 -18.40 -1.19
CA ALA A 42 -10.80 -19.31 -2.31
C ALA A 42 -11.41 -18.72 -3.61
N GLN A 43 -12.13 -17.59 -3.55
CA GLN A 43 -12.73 -16.96 -4.73
C GLN A 43 -11.87 -15.87 -5.36
N ALA A 44 -10.72 -15.56 -4.76
CA ALA A 44 -9.74 -14.70 -5.36
C ALA A 44 -8.48 -15.52 -5.64
N THR A 45 -8.09 -15.58 -6.90
CA THR A 45 -6.90 -16.35 -7.26
C THR A 45 -5.68 -15.71 -6.57
N PRO A 46 -4.72 -16.51 -6.07
CA PRO A 46 -3.47 -15.99 -5.53
C PRO A 46 -2.74 -15.06 -6.53
N GLU A 47 -2.92 -15.27 -7.84
CA GLU A 47 -2.37 -14.40 -8.89
C GLU A 47 -3.01 -13.00 -8.94
N ALA A 48 -4.22 -12.80 -8.39
CA ALA A 48 -4.92 -11.51 -8.38
C ALA A 48 -4.45 -10.54 -7.28
N LEU A 49 -3.53 -11.00 -6.41
CA LEU A 49 -3.01 -10.28 -5.25
C LEU A 49 -1.60 -9.71 -5.47
N GLU A 50 -0.77 -10.37 -6.26
CA GLU A 50 0.66 -10.04 -6.26
C GLU A 50 0.98 -8.97 -7.32
N MET A 51 0.77 -7.72 -6.91
CA MET A 51 1.59 -6.61 -7.37
C MET A 51 2.48 -6.08 -6.25
N GLU A 52 3.17 -6.99 -5.56
CA GLU A 52 4.36 -6.55 -4.84
C GLU A 52 5.33 -5.91 -5.83
N PHE A 53 6.22 -5.03 -5.38
CA PHE A 53 7.36 -4.53 -6.16
C PHE A 53 8.28 -5.69 -6.62
N GLY A 54 7.78 -6.55 -7.51
CA GLY A 54 8.49 -7.49 -8.36
C GLY A 54 9.07 -8.67 -7.64
N ARG A 55 8.60 -8.93 -6.42
CA ARG A 55 9.24 -9.89 -5.54
C ARG A 55 8.53 -11.24 -5.68
N PRO A 56 9.20 -12.26 -6.23
CA PRO A 56 8.69 -13.61 -6.12
C PRO A 56 8.52 -13.93 -4.63
N GLN A 57 7.47 -14.68 -4.26
CA GLN A 57 7.34 -15.25 -2.89
C GLN A 57 8.61 -15.95 -2.42
N ALA A 58 9.45 -16.43 -3.35
CA ALA A 58 10.74 -17.05 -3.08
C ALA A 58 11.77 -16.13 -2.40
N THR A 59 11.59 -14.80 -2.46
CA THR A 59 12.48 -13.83 -1.81
C THR A 59 12.02 -13.44 -0.41
N ALA A 60 10.85 -13.92 0.03
CA ALA A 60 10.33 -13.72 1.38
C ALA A 60 10.87 -14.79 2.33
N CYS A 61 11.33 -14.38 3.51
CA CYS A 61 11.41 -15.30 4.65
C CYS A 61 10.00 -15.52 5.20
N ASN A 62 9.36 -16.57 4.69
CA ASN A 62 8.02 -16.93 5.08
C ASN A 62 8.01 -17.63 6.45
N CYS A 63 6.91 -17.46 7.18
CA CYS A 63 6.53 -18.34 8.28
C CYS A 63 7.46 -18.25 9.50
N PHE A 64 7.84 -17.03 9.88
CA PHE A 64 8.50 -16.81 11.17
C PHE A 64 7.58 -17.29 12.30
N SER A 65 8.01 -18.36 12.94
CA SER A 65 7.31 -18.92 14.09
C SER A 65 7.58 -18.07 15.32
N PRO A 66 6.62 -17.94 16.25
CA PRO A 66 6.88 -17.37 17.56
C PRO A 66 8.05 -18.13 18.19
N ASN A 67 9.11 -17.44 18.63
CA ASN A 67 10.18 -18.10 19.36
C ASN A 67 9.70 -18.37 20.80
N PRO A 68 9.44 -19.63 21.21
CA PRO A 68 8.93 -19.93 22.55
C PRO A 68 9.96 -19.63 23.65
N SER A 69 11.24 -19.48 23.29
CA SER A 69 12.32 -19.10 24.20
C SER A 69 12.48 -17.58 24.33
N ALA A 70 11.71 -16.79 23.57
CA ALA A 70 11.71 -15.34 23.73
C ALA A 70 10.96 -14.97 25.01
N THR A 71 11.69 -14.46 26.01
CA THR A 71 11.14 -14.02 27.31
C THR A 71 10.32 -12.74 27.24
N ASP A 72 10.20 -12.16 26.05
CA ASP A 72 9.69 -10.83 25.80
C ASP A 72 8.35 -10.96 25.06
N GLY A 73 7.28 -11.15 25.84
CA GLY A 73 5.95 -11.55 25.35
C GLY A 73 5.46 -10.77 24.12
N TRP A 74 4.95 -11.52 23.13
CA TRP A 74 4.31 -11.11 21.86
C TRP A 74 5.13 -10.21 20.91
N VAL A 75 5.96 -9.29 21.41
CA VAL A 75 6.84 -8.41 20.62
C VAL A 75 8.08 -9.15 20.08
N CYS A 76 8.46 -10.28 20.69
CA CYS A 76 9.54 -11.14 20.19
C CYS A 76 9.08 -12.39 19.41
N ALA A 77 7.81 -12.44 19.00
CA ALA A 77 7.30 -13.47 18.09
C ALA A 77 7.42 -13.08 16.59
N THR A 78 7.90 -11.87 16.30
CA THR A 78 8.09 -11.34 14.94
C THR A 78 9.57 -11.04 14.67
N PRO A 79 10.07 -11.26 13.45
CA PRO A 79 11.45 -10.94 13.10
C PRO A 79 11.70 -9.44 13.22
N ARG A 80 12.91 -9.06 13.63
CA ARG A 80 13.36 -7.67 13.50
C ARG A 80 13.57 -7.35 12.02
N PHE A 81 13.19 -6.16 11.60
CA PHE A 81 13.41 -5.66 10.25
C PHE A 81 13.81 -4.18 10.34
N GLY A 82 14.63 -3.74 9.39
CA GLY A 82 15.29 -2.44 9.44
C GLY A 82 14.61 -1.31 8.68
N ALA A 83 13.62 -1.61 7.83
CA ALA A 83 12.96 -0.61 7.00
C ALA A 83 11.50 -0.96 6.70
N TYR A 84 10.72 0.03 6.30
CA TYR A 84 9.43 -0.17 5.65
C TYR A 84 9.51 0.22 4.19
N LEU A 85 8.73 -0.46 3.34
CA LEU A 85 8.34 0.01 2.01
C LEU A 85 6.83 0.26 2.02
N LEU A 86 6.44 1.53 1.91
CA LEU A 86 5.07 1.91 1.63
C LEU A 86 4.84 1.81 0.11
N ALA A 87 3.93 0.95 -0.32
CA ALA A 87 3.59 0.74 -1.72
C ALA A 87 2.28 1.46 -2.07
N LEU A 88 2.31 2.21 -3.16
CA LEU A 88 1.22 3.09 -3.60
C LEU A 88 0.89 2.88 -5.08
N THR A 89 -0.33 2.50 -5.37
CA THR A 89 -0.80 2.21 -6.73
C THR A 89 -1.25 3.48 -7.45
N TRP A 90 -0.89 3.59 -8.74
CA TRP A 90 -1.51 4.54 -9.67
C TRP A 90 -2.71 3.88 -10.36
N ALA A 91 -3.91 4.07 -9.79
CA ALA A 91 -5.12 3.36 -10.21
C ALA A 91 -5.47 3.50 -11.71
N PRO A 92 -5.25 4.65 -12.39
CA PRO A 92 -5.51 4.78 -13.82
C PRO A 92 -4.73 3.81 -14.72
N ASN A 93 -3.56 3.34 -14.27
CA ASN A 93 -2.80 2.32 -14.98
C ASN A 93 -3.14 0.89 -14.51
N PHE A 94 -3.48 0.73 -13.23
CA PHE A 94 -3.89 -0.55 -12.66
C PHE A 94 -5.24 -1.03 -13.19
N CYS A 95 -6.28 -0.21 -13.09
CA CYS A 95 -7.66 -0.63 -13.31
C CYS A 95 -8.00 -1.14 -14.71
N PRO A 96 -7.40 -0.67 -15.82
CA PRO A 96 -7.64 -1.27 -17.14
C PRO A 96 -7.31 -2.77 -17.22
N GLY A 97 -6.39 -3.26 -16.39
CA GLY A 97 -6.04 -4.69 -16.29
C GLY A 97 -6.87 -5.47 -15.26
N HIS A 98 -7.68 -4.78 -14.45
CA HIS A 98 -8.47 -5.35 -13.35
C HIS A 98 -9.90 -4.78 -13.32
N PRO A 99 -10.64 -4.81 -14.44
CA PRO A 99 -11.96 -4.20 -14.54
C PRO A 99 -13.02 -4.87 -13.65
N ASP A 100 -12.75 -6.07 -13.15
CA ASP A 100 -13.61 -6.88 -12.28
C ASP A 100 -13.54 -6.47 -10.80
N LYS A 101 -12.57 -5.64 -10.40
CA LYS A 101 -12.45 -5.17 -9.02
C LYS A 101 -13.38 -3.99 -8.77
N GLU A 102 -14.14 -4.02 -7.67
CA GLU A 102 -15.13 -2.99 -7.35
C GLU A 102 -14.52 -1.58 -7.26
N GLN A 103 -13.29 -1.45 -6.73
CA GLN A 103 -12.54 -0.19 -6.69
C GLN A 103 -12.31 0.41 -8.10
N CYS A 104 -12.21 -0.42 -9.13
CA CYS A 104 -11.97 0.01 -10.50
C CYS A 104 -13.24 0.43 -11.23
N GLU A 105 -14.38 -0.19 -10.92
CA GLU A 105 -15.69 0.26 -11.42
C GLU A 105 -16.01 1.69 -10.96
N LYS A 106 -15.57 2.04 -9.74
CA LYS A 106 -15.80 3.35 -9.11
C LYS A 106 -14.65 4.34 -9.33
N LEU A 107 -13.67 4.02 -10.17
CA LEU A 107 -12.50 4.86 -10.37
C LEU A 107 -12.84 6.27 -10.89
N PRO A 108 -13.69 6.46 -11.92
CA PRO A 108 -14.01 7.81 -12.42
C PRO A 108 -14.60 8.71 -11.34
N GLY A 109 -13.96 9.86 -11.09
CA GLY A 109 -14.40 10.83 -10.07
C GLY A 109 -14.04 10.47 -8.62
N SER A 110 -13.34 9.36 -8.40
CA SER A 110 -12.80 9.00 -7.08
C SER A 110 -11.45 9.67 -6.80
N PHE A 111 -10.97 9.59 -5.55
CA PHE A 111 -9.63 10.01 -5.15
C PHE A 111 -8.54 9.37 -6.01
N GLY A 112 -8.62 8.04 -6.23
CA GLY A 112 -7.64 7.29 -7.01
C GLY A 112 -7.60 7.65 -8.51
N ALA A 113 -8.56 8.42 -9.03
CA ALA A 113 -8.52 8.89 -10.42
C ALA A 113 -7.33 9.81 -10.70
N THR A 114 -6.87 10.53 -9.67
CA THR A 114 -5.85 11.57 -9.77
C THR A 114 -4.79 11.49 -8.67
N HIS A 115 -4.98 10.64 -7.67
CA HIS A 115 -4.07 10.47 -6.53
C HIS A 115 -3.54 9.04 -6.42
N LEU A 116 -2.39 8.91 -5.78
CA LEU A 116 -1.85 7.62 -5.37
C LEU A 116 -2.69 7.01 -4.25
N THR A 117 -3.02 5.73 -4.39
CA THR A 117 -3.77 4.98 -3.37
C THR A 117 -2.89 3.92 -2.72
N LEU A 118 -3.12 3.64 -1.44
CA LEU A 118 -2.46 2.59 -0.67
C LEU A 118 -2.62 1.23 -1.35
N HIS A 119 -1.48 0.60 -1.61
CA HIS A 119 -1.40 -0.85 -1.80
C HIS A 119 -1.11 -1.51 -0.46
N GLY A 120 -0.04 -1.09 0.24
CA GLY A 120 0.37 -1.74 1.48
C GLY A 120 1.56 -1.08 2.18
N LEU A 121 1.81 -1.50 3.42
CA LEU A 121 2.97 -1.11 4.21
C LEU A 121 3.76 -2.37 4.57
N TRP A 122 4.93 -2.54 3.96
CA TRP A 122 5.65 -3.81 3.98
C TRP A 122 6.95 -3.69 4.78
N PRO A 123 7.11 -4.47 5.86
CA PRO A 123 8.40 -4.66 6.51
C PRO A 123 9.46 -5.12 5.51
N GLN A 124 10.66 -4.54 5.60
CA GLN A 124 11.81 -4.85 4.76
C GLN A 124 13.03 -5.09 5.64
N PHE A 125 13.82 -6.09 5.29
CA PHE A 125 15.17 -6.18 5.82
C PHE A 125 16.02 -5.05 5.23
N ASN A 126 16.90 -4.48 6.05
CA ASN A 126 18.01 -3.70 5.54
C ASN A 126 19.03 -4.62 4.86
N ASP A 127 20.04 -4.04 4.20
CA ASP A 127 21.03 -4.82 3.43
C ASP A 127 21.74 -5.90 4.26
N ALA A 128 22.14 -5.57 5.48
CA ALA A 128 22.85 -6.51 6.37
C ALA A 128 21.93 -7.63 6.88
N GLU A 129 20.70 -7.29 7.24
CA GLU A 129 19.68 -8.27 7.61
C GLU A 129 19.34 -9.20 6.44
N ALA A 130 19.21 -8.65 5.23
CA ALA A 130 18.87 -9.45 4.05
C ALA A 130 19.99 -10.45 3.71
N GLU A 131 21.25 -10.01 3.81
CA GLU A 131 22.41 -10.89 3.68
C GLU A 131 22.41 -11.97 4.77
N GLN A 132 22.16 -11.62 6.03
CA GLN A 132 22.13 -12.58 7.12
C GLN A 132 21.01 -13.62 6.97
N GLN A 133 19.81 -13.17 6.60
CA GLN A 133 18.62 -14.03 6.52
C GLN A 133 18.55 -14.81 5.20
N GLN A 134 19.39 -14.48 4.21
CA GLN A 134 19.35 -15.06 2.85
C GLN A 134 17.96 -14.93 2.20
N CYS A 135 17.29 -13.82 2.48
CA CYS A 135 15.98 -13.42 1.96
C CYS A 135 15.82 -11.90 2.15
N THR A 136 14.77 -11.30 1.60
CA THR A 136 14.70 -9.83 1.48
C THR A 136 13.66 -9.16 2.37
N TYR A 137 12.70 -9.92 2.92
CA TYR A 137 11.68 -9.40 3.83
C TYR A 137 11.01 -10.53 4.61
N PRO A 138 10.45 -10.23 5.79
CA PRO A 138 9.63 -11.20 6.49
C PRO A 138 8.19 -11.24 5.96
N ALA A 139 7.60 -12.43 5.92
CA ALA A 139 6.20 -12.61 5.54
C ALA A 139 5.49 -13.69 6.35
N TYR A 140 4.18 -13.54 6.55
CA TYR A 140 3.32 -14.51 7.25
C TYR A 140 3.86 -14.86 8.65
N CYS A 141 4.14 -13.85 9.47
CA CYS A 141 4.74 -14.02 10.79
C CYS A 141 3.70 -14.40 11.86
N GLY A 142 4.16 -14.73 13.07
CA GLY A 142 3.26 -14.99 14.20
C GLY A 142 2.43 -16.27 14.04
N GLY A 143 2.94 -17.25 13.29
CA GLY A 143 2.24 -18.52 13.04
C GLY A 143 1.18 -18.47 11.95
N LEU A 144 1.08 -17.39 11.17
CA LEU A 144 0.13 -17.24 10.06
C LEU A 144 0.57 -17.94 8.76
N CYS A 145 1.48 -18.91 8.85
CA CYS A 145 1.97 -19.65 7.68
C CYS A 145 0.85 -20.37 6.92
N GLU A 146 -0.16 -20.89 7.64
CA GLU A 146 -1.31 -21.60 7.05
C GLU A 146 -2.22 -20.67 6.23
N CYS A 147 -2.12 -19.36 6.43
CA CYS A 147 -2.91 -18.36 5.72
C CYS A 147 -2.48 -18.17 4.26
N ARG A 148 -1.37 -18.79 3.85
CA ARG A 148 -0.95 -18.91 2.45
C ARG A 148 -1.84 -19.85 1.65
N SER A 149 -2.63 -20.70 2.32
CA SER A 149 -3.54 -21.63 1.69
C SER A 149 -4.79 -20.93 1.15
N GLY A 150 -5.33 -21.41 0.02
CA GLY A 150 -6.66 -21.01 -0.46
C GLY A 150 -7.80 -21.37 0.50
N ALA A 151 -7.53 -22.22 1.50
CA ALA A 151 -8.42 -22.55 2.61
C ALA A 151 -7.97 -21.91 3.94
N ALA A 152 -7.51 -20.65 3.89
CA ALA A 152 -7.07 -19.92 5.07
C ALA A 152 -8.16 -19.87 6.16
N PRO A 153 -7.85 -20.25 7.42
CA PRO A 153 -8.81 -20.19 8.52
C PRO A 153 -9.16 -18.74 8.89
N ALA A 154 -10.31 -18.55 9.56
CA ALA A 154 -10.81 -17.22 9.93
C ALA A 154 -9.81 -16.36 10.73
N LYS A 155 -8.94 -16.99 11.53
CA LYS A 155 -7.89 -16.30 12.30
C LYS A 155 -6.83 -15.56 11.46
N CYS A 156 -6.78 -15.83 10.15
CA CYS A 156 -5.91 -15.13 9.22
C CYS A 156 -6.42 -13.71 8.92
N PHE A 157 -7.74 -13.49 9.03
CA PHE A 157 -8.34 -12.23 8.61
C PHE A 157 -8.36 -11.24 9.78
N PRO A 158 -7.95 -9.97 9.56
CA PRO A 158 -8.14 -8.93 10.56
C PRO A 158 -9.63 -8.72 10.81
N ASP A 159 -9.99 -8.30 12.02
CA ASP A 159 -11.33 -7.79 12.29
C ASP A 159 -11.57 -6.53 11.43
N PRO A 160 -12.59 -6.51 10.54
CA PRO A 160 -12.89 -5.34 9.71
C PRO A 160 -13.06 -4.05 10.52
N ALA A 161 -13.49 -4.13 11.78
CA ALA A 161 -13.65 -2.95 12.65
C ALA A 161 -12.31 -2.27 13.00
N THR A 162 -11.17 -2.92 12.74
CA THR A 162 -9.84 -2.32 12.95
C THR A 162 -9.35 -1.50 11.77
N ILE A 163 -10.00 -1.62 10.60
CA ILE A 163 -9.68 -0.84 9.41
C ILE A 163 -10.33 0.55 9.56
N PRO A 164 -9.57 1.66 9.52
CA PRO A 164 -10.15 3.01 9.60
C PRO A 164 -11.08 3.31 8.42
N ASP A 165 -12.20 3.99 8.64
CA ASP A 165 -13.15 4.36 7.58
C ASP A 165 -12.49 5.16 6.43
N THR A 166 -11.49 5.99 6.75
CA THR A 166 -10.71 6.77 5.78
C THR A 166 -9.92 5.89 4.80
N MET A 167 -9.71 4.62 5.12
CA MET A 167 -9.13 3.64 4.20
C MET A 167 -9.97 3.51 2.91
N GLY A 168 -11.28 3.71 2.95
CA GLY A 168 -12.12 3.70 1.76
C GLY A 168 -11.75 4.79 0.74
N THR A 169 -11.15 5.89 1.19
CA THR A 169 -10.63 6.94 0.31
C THR A 169 -9.20 6.64 -0.13
N TYR A 170 -8.33 6.32 0.83
CA TYR A 170 -6.88 6.22 0.57
C TYR A 170 -6.46 4.88 -0.02
N GLY A 171 -7.18 3.80 0.24
CA GLY A 171 -6.89 2.44 -0.21
C GLY A 171 -8.19 1.66 -0.40
N PRO A 172 -9.04 2.01 -1.38
CA PRO A 172 -10.37 1.42 -1.55
C PRO A 172 -10.34 -0.12 -1.59
N GLY A 173 -9.30 -0.73 -2.17
CA GLY A 173 -9.12 -2.19 -2.21
C GLY A 173 -9.07 -2.88 -0.85
N PHE A 174 -8.73 -2.17 0.23
CA PHE A 174 -8.75 -2.71 1.60
C PHE A 174 -10.16 -2.95 2.12
N VAL A 175 -11.16 -2.26 1.57
CA VAL A 175 -12.55 -2.32 2.05
C VAL A 175 -13.52 -2.80 0.99
N THR A 176 -13.18 -2.72 -0.29
CA THR A 176 -13.94 -3.32 -1.38
C THR A 176 -13.64 -4.81 -1.52
N ASP A 177 -14.40 -5.49 -2.38
CA ASP A 177 -14.15 -6.89 -2.75
C ASP A 177 -14.13 -7.84 -1.52
N ASN A 178 -14.87 -7.50 -0.46
CA ASN A 178 -14.92 -8.18 0.84
C ASN A 178 -13.59 -8.16 1.61
N PHE A 179 -13.00 -6.97 1.77
CA PHE A 179 -11.76 -6.75 2.52
C PHE A 179 -10.56 -7.52 1.98
N PHE A 180 -10.58 -7.85 0.69
CA PHE A 180 -9.64 -8.79 0.11
C PHE A 180 -8.19 -8.33 0.25
N LEU A 181 -7.91 -7.05 -0.04
CA LEU A 181 -6.57 -6.50 0.13
C LEU A 181 -6.19 -6.39 1.61
N ALA A 182 -7.10 -5.99 2.49
CA ALA A 182 -6.81 -5.93 3.94
C ALA A 182 -6.45 -7.30 4.51
N ASN A 183 -7.16 -8.35 4.09
CA ASN A 183 -6.86 -9.73 4.46
C ASN A 183 -5.46 -10.15 4.02
N HIS A 184 -5.07 -9.80 2.79
CA HIS A 184 -3.74 -10.10 2.26
C HIS A 184 -2.65 -9.31 2.99
N GLU A 185 -2.78 -7.99 3.02
CA GLU A 185 -1.77 -7.07 3.54
C GLU A 185 -1.52 -7.28 5.03
N TRP A 186 -2.58 -7.49 5.82
CA TRP A 186 -2.42 -7.83 7.23
C TRP A 186 -1.68 -9.15 7.41
N THR A 187 -2.18 -10.23 6.80
CA THR A 187 -1.64 -11.57 7.03
C THR A 187 -0.19 -11.66 6.59
N LYS A 188 0.11 -11.17 5.37
CA LYS A 188 1.43 -11.30 4.77
C LYS A 188 2.43 -10.33 5.39
N HIS A 189 2.04 -9.08 5.62
CA HIS A 189 2.96 -8.01 6.02
C HIS A 189 2.70 -7.47 7.42
N GLY A 190 1.47 -7.09 7.73
CA GLY A 190 1.09 -6.50 9.01
C GLY A 190 1.45 -7.39 10.21
N SER A 191 1.28 -8.70 10.07
CA SER A 191 1.61 -9.71 11.08
C SER A 191 3.09 -9.73 11.50
N CYS A 192 3.98 -9.18 10.67
CA CYS A 192 5.42 -9.12 10.92
C CYS A 192 5.86 -7.84 11.65
N THR A 193 4.95 -6.89 11.87
CA THR A 193 5.29 -5.57 12.42
C THR A 193 5.38 -5.53 13.94
N GLY A 194 4.78 -6.52 14.62
CA GLY A 194 4.56 -6.50 16.07
C GLY A 194 3.44 -5.55 16.53
N MET A 195 2.76 -4.87 15.60
CA MET A 195 1.56 -4.08 15.88
C MET A 195 0.30 -4.96 15.86
N ASP A 196 -0.78 -4.49 16.51
CA ASP A 196 -2.12 -4.98 16.21
C ASP A 196 -2.63 -4.44 14.86
N SER A 197 -3.70 -5.03 14.33
CA SER A 197 -4.22 -4.67 13.00
C SER A 197 -4.72 -3.23 12.92
N ARG A 198 -5.31 -2.69 13.99
CA ARG A 198 -5.75 -1.29 14.03
C ARG A 198 -4.56 -0.36 13.88
N SER A 199 -3.53 -0.57 14.69
CA SER A 199 -2.31 0.22 14.68
C SER A 199 -1.58 0.11 13.35
N TYR A 200 -1.53 -1.08 12.75
CA TYR A 200 -0.96 -1.28 11.41
C TYR A 200 -1.67 -0.44 10.35
N PHE A 201 -3.00 -0.57 10.21
CA PHE A 201 -3.74 0.17 9.18
C PHE A 201 -3.71 1.69 9.40
N SER A 202 -3.78 2.14 10.65
CA SER A 202 -3.60 3.56 10.98
C SER A 202 -2.21 4.05 10.57
N SER A 203 -1.16 3.30 10.89
CA SER A 203 0.21 3.69 10.52
C SER A 203 0.48 3.61 9.01
N THR A 204 -0.22 2.74 8.27
CA THR A 204 -0.21 2.75 6.80
C THR A 204 -0.76 4.07 6.23
N ILE A 205 -1.88 4.56 6.76
CA ILE A 205 -2.46 5.85 6.36
C ILE A 205 -1.55 7.02 6.79
N GLU A 206 -1.04 7.00 8.02
CA GLU A 206 -0.12 8.03 8.52
C GLU A 206 1.14 8.14 7.63
N ALA A 207 1.70 7.00 7.20
CA ALA A 207 2.86 6.97 6.31
C ALA A 207 2.54 7.61 4.94
N LEU A 208 1.38 7.31 4.33
CA LEU A 208 0.92 7.99 3.11
C LEU A 208 0.82 9.50 3.31
N LEU A 209 0.12 9.93 4.38
CA LEU A 209 -0.12 11.35 4.63
C LEU A 209 1.14 12.13 5.02
N SER A 210 2.22 11.44 5.37
CA SER A 210 3.54 12.06 5.61
C SER A 210 4.31 12.37 4.31
N LEU A 211 3.90 11.80 3.17
CA LEU A 211 4.55 12.07 1.88
C LEU A 211 4.18 13.46 1.36
N PRO A 212 5.03 14.08 0.51
CA PRO A 212 4.76 15.42 0.00
C PRO A 212 3.56 15.47 -0.96
N GLY A 213 3.02 16.69 -1.09
CA GLY A 213 1.92 16.99 -1.98
C GLY A 213 0.56 16.85 -1.32
N ASP A 214 -0.47 16.70 -2.15
CA ASP A 214 -1.84 16.55 -1.67
C ASP A 214 -2.07 15.10 -1.26
N GLN A 215 -2.24 14.87 0.05
CA GLN A 215 -2.49 13.56 0.64
C GLN A 215 -1.52 12.47 0.16
N GLY A 216 -0.23 12.82 0.07
CA GLY A 216 0.85 11.94 -0.35
C GLY A 216 1.06 11.82 -1.87
N THR A 217 0.34 12.61 -2.67
CA THR A 217 0.55 12.71 -4.12
C THR A 217 1.17 14.07 -4.49
N PRO A 218 2.44 14.10 -4.96
CA PRO A 218 3.07 15.35 -5.40
C PRO A 218 2.29 16.02 -6.54
N ALA A 219 2.27 17.36 -6.53
CA ALA A 219 1.60 18.16 -7.57
C ALA A 219 2.08 17.81 -8.99
N LEU A 220 3.34 17.39 -9.14
CA LEU A 220 3.87 16.93 -10.41
C LEU A 220 3.08 15.76 -11.02
N LEU A 221 2.48 14.88 -10.22
CA LEU A 221 1.59 13.82 -10.71
C LEU A 221 0.20 14.37 -11.04
N THR A 222 -0.44 15.09 -10.11
CA THR A 222 -1.81 15.58 -10.29
C THR A 222 -1.93 16.59 -11.46
N ASP A 223 -0.94 17.47 -11.65
CA ASP A 223 -0.91 18.47 -12.73
C ASP A 223 -0.61 17.86 -14.12
N ASN A 224 -0.11 16.62 -14.14
CA ASN A 224 0.32 15.91 -15.35
C ASN A 224 -0.47 14.64 -15.62
N VAL A 225 -1.64 14.45 -15.01
CA VAL A 225 -2.57 13.38 -15.38
C VAL A 225 -2.88 13.45 -16.88
N GLY A 226 -2.68 12.32 -17.57
CA GLY A 226 -2.79 12.20 -19.02
C GLY A 226 -1.55 12.66 -19.82
N LYS A 227 -0.48 13.09 -19.15
CA LYS A 227 0.77 13.58 -19.76
C LYS A 227 1.96 12.72 -19.33
N SER A 228 3.17 13.21 -19.63
CA SER A 228 4.43 12.57 -19.25
C SER A 228 5.29 13.52 -18.43
N VAL A 229 6.07 12.95 -17.50
CA VAL A 229 7.02 13.67 -16.64
C VAL A 229 8.41 13.01 -16.72
N ALA A 230 9.46 13.79 -16.52
CA ALA A 230 10.81 13.23 -16.40
C ALA A 230 10.94 12.43 -15.10
N LEU A 231 11.57 11.25 -15.13
CA LEU A 231 11.72 10.42 -13.94
C LEU A 231 12.50 11.13 -12.83
N ASP A 232 13.55 11.88 -13.16
CA ASP A 232 14.34 12.62 -12.16
C ASP A 232 13.54 13.75 -11.50
N ALA A 233 12.65 14.41 -12.26
CA ALA A 233 11.72 15.39 -11.70
C ALA A 233 10.72 14.70 -10.76
N LEU A 234 10.22 13.52 -11.14
CA LEU A 234 9.33 12.71 -10.30
C LEU A 234 10.01 12.27 -9.00
N ARG A 235 11.23 11.74 -9.06
CA ARG A 235 12.05 11.43 -7.88
C ARG A 235 12.24 12.65 -6.97
N SER A 236 12.51 13.80 -7.57
CA SER A 236 12.71 15.06 -6.85
C SER A 236 11.42 15.59 -6.21
N ALA A 237 10.27 15.36 -6.83
CA ALA A 237 8.97 15.80 -6.33
C ALA A 237 8.56 15.09 -5.02
N PHE A 238 9.02 13.86 -4.81
CA PHE A 238 8.91 13.21 -3.51
C PHE A 238 9.93 13.74 -2.51
N GLY A 239 11.02 14.39 -2.90
CA GLY A 239 12.10 14.76 -1.98
C GLY A 239 12.86 13.54 -1.43
N GLU A 240 14.09 13.75 -0.93
CA GLU A 240 14.99 12.65 -0.53
C GLU A 240 15.04 11.54 -1.58
N SER A 241 15.59 11.82 -2.77
CA SER A 241 15.48 10.97 -3.97
C SER A 241 16.00 9.53 -3.86
N GLY A 242 16.71 9.20 -2.77
CA GLY A 242 17.10 7.83 -2.42
C GLY A 242 16.02 7.05 -1.68
N SER A 243 14.96 7.70 -1.18
CA SER A 243 13.88 7.12 -0.38
C SER A 243 12.66 6.67 -1.18
N VAL A 244 12.71 6.77 -2.52
CA VAL A 244 11.58 6.50 -3.39
C VAL A 244 12.00 5.66 -4.60
N VAL A 245 11.17 4.68 -4.97
CA VAL A 245 11.32 3.81 -6.15
C VAL A 245 10.05 3.80 -6.98
N PHE A 246 10.17 3.49 -8.26
CA PHE A 246 9.07 3.60 -9.21
C PHE A 246 8.94 2.36 -10.08
N ARG A 247 7.71 1.83 -10.13
CA ARG A 247 7.34 0.74 -11.03
C ARG A 247 6.62 1.32 -12.24
N CYS A 248 7.18 1.03 -13.40
CA CYS A 248 6.60 1.34 -14.71
C CYS A 248 6.26 0.03 -15.44
N ASP A 249 5.19 0.03 -16.23
CA ASP A 249 4.95 -1.04 -17.20
C ASP A 249 5.93 -0.98 -18.38
N ASP A 250 5.78 -1.89 -19.35
CA ASP A 250 6.61 -1.95 -20.55
C ASP A 250 6.48 -0.71 -21.45
N ARG A 251 5.38 0.05 -21.31
CA ARG A 251 5.10 1.27 -22.08
C ARG A 251 5.51 2.55 -21.33
N CYS A 252 6.20 2.40 -20.20
CA CYS A 252 6.59 3.46 -19.30
C CYS A 252 5.42 4.21 -18.66
N ASN A 253 4.28 3.55 -18.49
CA ASN A 253 3.19 4.06 -17.66
C ASN A 253 3.51 3.82 -16.19
N LEU A 254 3.30 4.84 -15.35
CA LEU A 254 3.43 4.70 -13.90
C LEU A 254 2.41 3.67 -13.39
N ALA A 255 2.89 2.63 -12.72
CA ALA A 255 2.07 1.60 -12.11
C ALA A 255 2.05 1.72 -10.58
N GLU A 256 3.22 1.92 -9.97
CA GLU A 256 3.36 1.97 -8.51
C GLU A 256 4.49 2.90 -8.08
N VAL A 257 4.35 3.50 -6.91
CA VAL A 257 5.37 4.27 -6.20
C VAL A 257 5.65 3.59 -4.87
N GLY A 258 6.93 3.43 -4.56
CA GLY A 258 7.39 2.84 -3.30
C GLY A 258 8.16 3.89 -2.52
N ALA A 259 7.83 4.09 -1.25
CA ALA A 259 8.55 5.01 -0.36
C ALA A 259 9.11 4.27 0.86
N CYS A 260 10.38 4.50 1.19
CA CYS A 260 11.08 3.79 2.26
C CYS A 260 11.14 4.61 3.55
N PHE A 261 10.82 3.96 4.66
CA PHE A 261 10.80 4.57 5.99
C PHE A 261 11.65 3.77 6.98
N GLY A 262 12.19 4.46 7.98
CA GLY A 262 12.81 3.80 9.14
C GLY A 262 11.76 3.16 10.04
N VAL A 263 12.23 2.33 10.97
CA VAL A 263 11.39 1.64 11.97
C VAL A 263 11.64 2.24 13.35
N GLY A 264 10.57 2.65 14.02
CA GLY A 264 10.58 3.31 15.31
C GLY A 264 10.10 2.45 16.45
N ALA A 265 9.79 3.12 17.58
CA ALA A 265 9.19 2.47 18.72
C ALA A 265 7.87 1.77 18.34
N GLN A 266 7.59 0.64 19.00
CA GLN A 266 6.40 -0.17 18.76
C GLN A 266 6.23 -0.65 17.30
N GLY A 267 7.33 -0.66 16.53
CA GLY A 267 7.31 -1.07 15.13
C GLY A 267 6.71 -0.05 14.17
N LYS A 268 6.44 1.20 14.58
CA LYS A 268 5.83 2.19 13.67
C LYS A 268 6.83 2.76 12.65
N PRO A 269 6.39 3.15 11.44
CA PRO A 269 7.22 3.92 10.50
C PRO A 269 7.68 5.25 11.12
N THR A 270 8.89 5.70 10.77
CA THR A 270 9.44 7.00 11.23
C THR A 270 9.70 7.94 10.06
N THR A 271 10.89 8.55 9.99
CA THR A 271 11.28 9.39 8.87
C THR A 271 11.60 8.53 7.65
N ARG A 272 11.59 9.17 6.48
CA ARG A 272 12.08 8.53 5.27
C ARG A 272 13.57 8.26 5.37
N ILE A 273 13.98 7.19 4.71
CA ILE A 273 15.36 6.73 4.64
C ILE A 273 15.68 6.33 3.20
N PRO A 274 16.96 6.29 2.79
CA PRO A 274 17.35 5.63 1.56
C PRO A 274 16.81 4.19 1.52
N CYS A 275 16.21 3.82 0.39
CA CYS A 275 15.70 2.48 0.20
C CYS A 275 16.84 1.45 0.24
N PRO A 276 16.66 0.33 0.96
CA PRO A 276 17.59 -0.81 0.92
C PRO A 276 17.81 -1.35 -0.51
N ARG A 277 18.94 -2.02 -0.76
CA ARG A 277 19.31 -2.56 -2.08
C ARG A 277 18.34 -3.59 -2.60
N ASN A 278 17.79 -4.44 -1.73
CA ASN A 278 16.71 -5.37 -2.11
C ASN A 278 15.45 -4.64 -2.62
N VAL A 279 15.28 -3.35 -2.35
CA VAL A 279 14.23 -2.50 -2.93
C VAL A 279 14.75 -1.84 -4.22
N THR A 280 15.90 -1.16 -4.18
CA THR A 280 16.40 -0.40 -5.34
C THR A 280 16.81 -1.26 -6.53
N ASP A 281 17.32 -2.45 -6.26
CA ASP A 281 17.84 -3.39 -7.26
C ASP A 281 16.76 -4.42 -7.67
N SER A 282 15.56 -4.31 -7.08
CA SER A 282 14.41 -5.14 -7.45
C SER A 282 14.00 -4.90 -8.91
N SER A 283 13.57 -5.97 -9.58
CA SER A 283 13.02 -5.94 -10.93
C SER A 283 11.82 -4.99 -11.08
N SER A 284 11.15 -4.63 -9.98
CA SER A 284 10.05 -3.66 -10.01
C SER A 284 10.39 -2.24 -9.62
N ASN A 285 11.65 -1.92 -9.31
CA ASN A 285 12.12 -0.55 -9.55
C ASN A 285 12.28 -0.32 -11.06
N SER A 286 11.24 -0.66 -11.82
CA SER A 286 11.32 -0.94 -13.25
C SER A 286 11.35 0.34 -14.07
N CYS A 287 10.99 1.51 -13.53
CA CYS A 287 11.25 2.77 -14.24
C CYS A 287 12.77 3.03 -14.35
N MET A 288 13.55 2.63 -13.34
CA MET A 288 15.01 2.67 -13.38
C MET A 288 15.57 1.50 -14.19
N GLY A 289 15.14 0.27 -13.92
CA GLY A 289 15.73 -0.93 -14.51
C GLY A 289 17.15 -1.23 -13.99
N SER A 290 17.88 -2.12 -14.66
CA SER A 290 19.20 -2.60 -14.21
C SER A 290 20.40 -1.85 -14.83
N GLY A 291 20.15 -0.80 -15.60
CA GLY A 291 21.17 -0.04 -16.33
C GLY A 291 21.68 1.19 -15.58
N SER A 292 22.77 1.78 -16.08
CA SER A 292 23.29 3.07 -15.59
C SER A 292 22.41 4.27 -15.99
N GLN A 293 21.43 4.05 -16.86
CA GLN A 293 20.42 5.02 -17.27
C GLN A 293 19.03 4.43 -16.99
N PRO A 294 18.04 5.27 -16.64
CA PRO A 294 16.67 4.79 -16.44
C PRO A 294 16.11 4.12 -17.69
N ARG A 295 15.43 2.98 -17.52
CA ARG A 295 14.64 2.35 -18.59
C ARG A 295 13.55 3.28 -19.10
N CYS A 296 12.91 4.02 -18.19
CA CYS A 296 11.86 4.99 -18.48
C CYS A 296 12.30 6.39 -18.03
N PRO A 297 13.15 7.09 -18.80
CA PRO A 297 13.58 8.46 -18.47
C PRO A 297 12.39 9.45 -18.51
N THR A 298 11.34 9.09 -19.25
CA THR A 298 10.06 9.78 -19.30
C THR A 298 8.95 8.81 -18.90
N VAL A 299 8.21 9.16 -17.84
CA VAL A 299 7.14 8.36 -17.25
C VAL A 299 5.80 8.96 -17.64
N LYS A 300 4.88 8.13 -18.13
CA LYS A 300 3.51 8.52 -18.49
C LYS A 300 2.62 8.38 -17.26
N VAL A 301 1.95 9.46 -16.90
CA VAL A 301 0.97 9.50 -15.81
C VAL A 301 -0.40 9.29 -16.45
N GLN A 302 -0.90 8.05 -16.43
CA GLN A 302 -2.15 7.72 -17.10
C GLN A 302 -3.32 8.49 -16.50
N ALA A 303 -4.23 8.96 -17.35
CA ALA A 303 -5.54 9.43 -16.92
C ALA A 303 -6.52 8.26 -16.87
N VAL A 304 -7.58 8.37 -16.06
CA VAL A 304 -8.72 7.47 -16.16
C VAL A 304 -9.20 7.51 -17.60
N LYS A 305 -9.33 6.35 -18.25
CA LYS A 305 -9.96 6.30 -19.57
C LYS A 305 -11.41 6.72 -19.39
N ASP A 306 -11.77 7.83 -20.00
CA ASP A 306 -13.18 8.18 -20.20
C ASP A 306 -13.75 7.14 -21.18
N ASP A 307 -14.15 5.97 -20.66
CA ASP A 307 -15.00 5.00 -21.37
C ASP A 307 -16.46 5.49 -21.46
N GLY A 308 -16.68 6.75 -21.10
CA GLY A 308 -17.86 7.46 -21.55
C GLY A 308 -17.98 7.28 -23.06
N PRO A 309 -19.16 6.93 -23.59
CA PRO A 309 -19.34 6.74 -25.03
C PRO A 309 -18.70 7.91 -25.76
N THR A 310 -17.79 7.65 -26.71
CA THR A 310 -17.33 8.70 -27.63
C THR A 310 -18.59 9.39 -28.14
N PRO A 311 -18.79 10.69 -27.86
CA PRO A 311 -20.04 11.30 -28.20
C PRO A 311 -20.23 11.14 -29.70
N PRO A 312 -21.36 10.58 -30.16
CA PRO A 312 -21.57 10.38 -31.59
C PRO A 312 -21.44 11.74 -32.26
N ALA A 313 -20.90 11.77 -33.49
CA ALA A 313 -20.71 13.01 -34.24
C ALA A 313 -22.02 13.80 -34.43
N THR A 314 -23.17 13.17 -34.18
CA THR A 314 -24.49 13.80 -34.16
C THR A 314 -25.33 13.31 -32.97
N CYS A 315 -25.82 14.27 -32.18
CA CYS A 315 -26.94 14.11 -31.25
C CYS A 315 -28.05 15.10 -31.64
N GLY A 316 -29.25 14.96 -31.08
CA GLY A 316 -30.39 15.87 -31.36
C GLY A 316 -31.53 15.24 -32.14
N GLN A 317 -31.60 13.91 -32.25
CA GLN A 317 -32.84 13.22 -32.62
C GLN A 317 -33.92 13.44 -31.56
N PRO A 318 -35.21 13.31 -31.88
CA PRO A 318 -36.29 13.46 -30.89
C PRO A 318 -36.07 12.58 -29.65
N GLY A 319 -35.99 13.21 -28.47
CA GLY A 319 -35.71 12.54 -27.19
C GLY A 319 -34.22 12.41 -26.81
N GLN A 320 -33.31 12.90 -27.66
CA GLN A 320 -31.88 13.00 -27.36
C GLN A 320 -31.48 14.47 -27.11
N GLY A 321 -30.73 14.68 -26.04
CA GLY A 321 -30.02 15.91 -25.75
C GLY A 321 -28.63 15.93 -26.36
N PRO A 322 -27.76 16.87 -25.94
CA PRO A 322 -26.41 17.03 -26.47
C PRO A 322 -25.54 15.79 -26.24
N ALA A 323 -24.42 15.76 -26.96
CA ALA A 323 -23.39 14.75 -26.83
C ALA A 323 -22.81 14.73 -25.40
N CYS A 324 -22.56 13.54 -24.85
CA CYS A 324 -22.11 13.37 -23.48
C CYS A 324 -21.21 12.15 -23.31
N THR A 325 -20.33 12.21 -22.33
CA THR A 325 -19.53 11.07 -21.86
C THR A 325 -19.90 10.66 -20.42
N ARG A 326 -20.58 11.54 -19.67
CA ARG A 326 -20.93 11.35 -18.26
C ARG A 326 -22.27 12.02 -17.92
N ASP A 327 -22.92 11.54 -16.86
CA ASP A 327 -24.27 12.01 -16.46
C ASP A 327 -24.28 13.49 -16.05
N ASP A 328 -23.20 13.99 -15.45
CA ASP A 328 -23.14 15.37 -14.97
C ASP A 328 -23.22 16.41 -16.10
N THR A 329 -22.65 16.10 -17.27
CA THR A 329 -22.77 16.91 -18.49
C THR A 329 -24.23 17.07 -18.93
N CYS A 330 -25.07 16.09 -18.64
CA CYS A 330 -26.48 16.07 -19.00
C CYS A 330 -27.35 16.77 -17.96
N ARG A 331 -27.05 16.59 -16.67
CA ARG A 331 -27.81 17.18 -15.56
C ARG A 331 -27.75 18.69 -15.57
N THR A 332 -26.59 19.28 -15.87
CA THR A 332 -26.43 20.75 -16.00
C THR A 332 -27.25 21.35 -17.15
N GLN A 333 -27.75 20.51 -18.06
CA GLN A 333 -28.50 20.90 -19.25
C GLN A 333 -29.95 20.41 -19.22
N GLY A 334 -30.46 19.98 -18.05
CA GLY A 334 -31.86 19.57 -17.86
C GLY A 334 -32.20 18.15 -18.30
N PHE A 335 -31.19 17.31 -18.57
CA PHE A 335 -31.36 15.90 -18.90
C PHE A 335 -31.03 15.01 -17.68
N VAL A 336 -31.59 13.80 -17.65
CA VAL A 336 -31.49 12.89 -16.49
C VAL A 336 -30.12 12.22 -16.42
N ARG A 337 -29.56 11.84 -17.56
CA ARG A 337 -28.30 11.07 -17.65
C ARG A 337 -27.71 11.06 -19.05
N CYS A 338 -26.49 10.57 -19.18
CA CYS A 338 -25.90 10.18 -20.45
C CYS A 338 -26.40 8.78 -20.84
N ALA A 339 -27.00 8.64 -22.03
CA ALA A 339 -27.41 7.34 -22.54
C ALA A 339 -26.20 6.53 -23.04
N LYS A 340 -26.36 5.20 -23.15
CA LYS A 340 -25.32 4.34 -23.78
C LYS A 340 -24.98 4.75 -25.21
N SER A 341 -25.87 5.49 -25.88
CA SER A 341 -25.66 6.05 -27.21
C SER A 341 -24.73 7.26 -27.24
N GLY A 342 -24.29 7.79 -26.08
CA GLY A 342 -23.48 9.01 -26.00
C GLY A 342 -24.23 10.31 -26.20
N CYS A 343 -25.56 10.28 -26.10
CA CYS A 343 -26.40 11.49 -26.07
C CYS A 343 -27.13 11.58 -24.74
N CYS A 344 -27.32 12.80 -24.24
CA CYS A 344 -28.12 13.04 -23.05
C CYS A 344 -29.55 12.56 -23.27
N THR A 345 -30.21 12.09 -22.21
CA THR A 345 -31.59 11.63 -22.29
C THR A 345 -32.39 12.02 -21.05
N THR A 346 -33.68 12.24 -21.22
CA THR A 346 -34.64 12.43 -20.12
C THR A 346 -35.15 11.09 -19.56
N VAL A 347 -34.74 9.96 -20.14
CA VAL A 347 -35.16 8.61 -19.71
C VAL A 347 -34.26 8.10 -18.58
N PRO A 348 -34.80 7.77 -17.38
CA PRO A 348 -34.04 7.18 -16.28
C PRO A 348 -33.41 5.82 -16.64
N LYS A 349 -32.42 5.35 -15.86
CA LYS A 349 -31.96 3.94 -15.95
C LYS A 349 -33.09 3.04 -15.44
N ARG A 350 -33.39 1.96 -16.19
CA ARG A 350 -34.30 0.90 -15.73
C ARG A 350 -33.61 0.03 -14.69
#